data_AF-V5GII5-F1
#
_entry.id   AF-V5GII5-F1
#
_cell.length_a   1.000
_cell.length_b   1.000
_cell.length_c   1.000
_cell.angle_alpha   90.00
_cell.angle_beta   90.00
_cell.angle_gamma   90.00
#
_symmetry.space_group_name_H-M   'P 1'
#
loop_
_entity.id
_entity.type
_entity.pdbx_description
1 polymer ?
#
loop_
_entity_poly.entity_id
_entity_poly.type
_entity_poly.pdbx_seq_one_letter_code
_entity_poly.pdbx_strand_id
1 'polypeptide(L)'
;LVLVSRLDYIETFRNCLGIIYSVYIENMPVPLETLVGNILGCIQVPPPGGPQVRFSIGAGDRQALQPPLSPSLPVTHCSVNLLFHQLGIRNVLVLFCAIMTEHKILFHSKSYNRLTEACRALTAVMYSFRYTHVFIPLLPAPLVEVLSTPT
;
A
#
# COMPACT_ATOMS: atom_id res chain seq x y z
N LEU A 1 7.42 -5.32 -12.90
CA LEU A 1 6.59 -6.39 -12.32
C LEU A 1 5.45 -5.76 -11.53
N VAL A 2 4.26 -6.37 -11.54
CA VAL A 2 3.09 -5.89 -10.78
C VAL A 2 2.44 -7.10 -10.10
N LEU A 3 2.04 -6.93 -8.84
CA LEU A 3 1.25 -7.89 -8.08
C LEU A 3 -0.03 -7.20 -7.64
N VAL A 4 -1.18 -7.81 -7.97
CA VAL A 4 -2.50 -7.30 -7.60
C VAL A 4 -3.06 -8.17 -6.49
N SER A 5 -3.40 -7.56 -5.36
CA SER A 5 -3.93 -8.26 -4.19
C SER A 5 -5.02 -7.43 -3.52
N ARG A 6 -5.98 -8.13 -2.88
CA ARG A 6 -6.95 -7.50 -1.97
C ARG A 6 -6.35 -7.21 -0.60
N LEU A 7 -5.20 -7.80 -0.29
CA LEU A 7 -4.50 -7.61 0.97
C LEU A 7 -3.56 -6.41 0.88
N ASP A 8 -3.36 -5.75 2.01
CA ASP A 8 -2.60 -4.50 2.08
C ASP A 8 -1.20 -4.69 2.72
N TYR A 9 -0.39 -5.56 2.11
CA TYR A 9 0.98 -5.87 2.57
C TYR A 9 2.02 -5.38 1.57
N ILE A 10 2.01 -4.07 1.28
CA ILE A 10 2.83 -3.45 0.22
C ILE A 10 4.32 -3.78 0.37
N GLU A 11 4.88 -3.71 1.58
CA GLU A 11 6.30 -4.00 1.82
C GLU A 11 6.62 -5.47 1.53
N THR A 12 5.82 -6.40 2.04
CA THR A 12 5.97 -7.83 1.77
C THR A 12 5.88 -8.13 0.28
N PHE A 13 4.89 -7.57 -0.42
CA PHE A 13 4.75 -7.76 -1.87
C PHE A 13 5.90 -7.13 -2.65
N ARG A 14 6.40 -5.96 -2.23
CA ARG A 14 7.59 -5.34 -2.84
C ARG A 14 8.81 -6.24 -2.70
N ASN A 15 9.02 -6.86 -1.55
CA ASN A 15 10.12 -7.80 -1.33
C ASN A 15 9.97 -9.04 -2.22
N CYS A 16 8.78 -9.64 -2.28
CA CYS A 16 8.50 -10.78 -3.15
C CYS A 16 8.77 -10.44 -4.64
N LEU A 17 8.30 -9.28 -5.11
CA LEU A 17 8.57 -8.81 -6.47
C LEU A 17 10.06 -8.56 -6.72
N GLY A 18 10.78 -8.03 -5.72
CA GLY A 18 12.22 -7.85 -5.77
C GLY A 18 12.96 -9.18 -5.94
N ILE A 19 12.57 -10.22 -5.20
CA ILE A 19 13.15 -11.57 -5.32
C ILE A 19 12.89 -12.16 -6.70
N ILE A 20 11.65 -12.08 -7.22
CA ILE A 20 11.32 -12.54 -8.57
C ILE A 20 12.20 -11.84 -9.61
N TYR A 21 12.36 -10.52 -9.48
CA TYR A 21 13.22 -9.74 -10.35
C TYR A 21 14.69 -10.17 -10.27
N SER A 22 15.23 -10.32 -9.05
CA SER A 22 16.61 -10.76 -8.84
C SER A 22 16.87 -12.16 -9.41
N VAL A 23 15.99 -13.14 -9.14
CA VAL A 23 16.12 -14.50 -9.68
C VAL A 23 16.17 -14.49 -11.21
N TYR A 24 15.33 -13.67 -11.85
CA TYR A 24 15.33 -13.52 -13.31
C TYR A 24 16.62 -12.87 -13.83
N ILE A 25 17.04 -11.74 -13.26
CA ILE A 25 18.22 -11.00 -13.72
C ILE A 25 19.52 -11.77 -13.49
N GLU A 26 19.62 -12.47 -12.36
CA GLU A 26 20.82 -13.21 -11.97
C GLU A 26 20.88 -14.62 -12.58
N ASN A 27 19.88 -15.02 -13.37
CA ASN A 27 19.76 -16.37 -13.96
C ASN A 27 19.92 -17.50 -12.92
N MET A 28 19.31 -17.31 -11.75
CA MET A 28 19.36 -18.28 -10.66
C MET A 28 18.64 -19.58 -11.07
N PRO A 29 19.08 -20.76 -10.59
CA PRO A 29 18.51 -22.06 -10.98
C PRO A 29 17.18 -22.35 -10.24
N VAL A 30 16.30 -21.36 -10.15
CA VAL A 30 14.98 -21.46 -9.52
C VAL A 30 13.93 -21.01 -10.54
N PRO A 31 13.00 -21.89 -10.97
CA PRO A 31 11.95 -21.52 -11.91
C PRO A 31 11.07 -20.39 -11.34
N LEU A 32 10.76 -19.38 -12.16
CA LEU A 32 9.95 -18.24 -11.72
C LEU A 32 8.52 -18.67 -11.34
N GLU A 33 7.99 -19.70 -12.01
CA GLU A 33 6.68 -20.30 -11.75
C GLU A 33 6.62 -20.88 -10.33
N THR A 34 7.74 -21.40 -9.80
CA THR A 34 7.83 -21.85 -8.41
C THR A 34 7.66 -20.68 -7.44
N LEU A 35 8.30 -19.55 -7.70
CA LEU A 35 8.18 -18.34 -6.86
C LEU A 35 6.75 -17.82 -6.86
N VAL A 36 6.14 -17.72 -8.05
CA VAL A 36 4.75 -17.27 -8.22
C VAL A 36 3.78 -18.25 -7.55
N GLY A 37 3.97 -19.56 -7.75
CA GLY A 37 3.18 -20.60 -7.13
C GLY A 37 3.22 -20.55 -5.60
N ASN A 38 4.39 -20.32 -5.02
CA ASN A 38 4.54 -20.19 -3.57
C ASN A 38 3.81 -18.97 -3.01
N ILE A 39 3.83 -17.83 -3.71
CA ILE A 39 3.06 -16.63 -3.30
C ILE A 39 1.56 -16.92 -3.27
N LEU A 40 1.05 -17.63 -4.29
CA LEU A 40 -0.38 -17.85 -4.46
C LEU A 40 -0.93 -19.02 -3.61
N GLY A 41 -0.15 -20.08 -3.45
CA GLY A 41 -0.62 -21.36 -2.91
C GLY A 41 -0.11 -21.72 -1.52
N CYS A 42 1.03 -21.16 -1.09
CA CYS A 42 1.73 -21.63 0.12
C CYS A 42 1.67 -20.67 1.30
N ILE A 43 1.05 -19.49 1.14
CA ILE A 43 0.97 -18.48 2.19
C ILE A 43 -0.47 -18.34 2.67
N GLN A 44 -0.72 -18.76 3.91
CA GLN A 44 -1.98 -18.49 4.60
C GLN A 44 -1.81 -17.27 5.49
N VAL A 45 -2.53 -16.19 5.18
CA VAL A 45 -2.52 -14.97 6.00
C VAL A 45 -3.49 -15.14 7.16
N PRO A 46 -3.01 -15.09 8.43
CA PRO A 46 -3.89 -15.21 9.59
C PRO A 46 -4.83 -14.01 9.69
N PRO A 47 -5.95 -14.17 10.42
CA PRO A 47 -6.83 -13.04 10.72
C PRO A 47 -6.12 -11.97 11.56
N PRO A 48 -6.68 -10.74 11.62
CA PRO A 48 -6.19 -9.69 12.51
C PRO A 48 -6.04 -10.18 13.96
N GLY A 49 -4.96 -9.75 14.63
CA GLY A 49 -4.55 -10.22 15.96
C GLY A 49 -3.81 -11.56 15.96
N GLY A 50 -3.69 -12.22 14.80
CA GLY A 50 -2.96 -13.47 14.64
C GLY A 50 -1.43 -13.33 14.75
N PRO A 51 -0.72 -14.47 14.84
CA PRO A 51 0.74 -14.49 14.95
C PRO A 51 1.40 -14.03 13.66
N GLN A 52 2.68 -13.61 13.77
CA GLN A 52 3.53 -13.38 12.61
C GLN A 52 3.69 -14.69 11.82
N VAL A 53 3.54 -14.61 10.50
CA VAL A 53 3.87 -15.70 9.57
C VAL A 53 5.23 -15.46 8.97
N ARG A 54 6.05 -16.49 8.96
CA ARG A 54 7.32 -16.53 8.22
C ARG A 54 7.18 -17.50 7.07
N PHE A 55 7.63 -17.09 5.90
CA PHE A 55 7.55 -17.89 4.69
C PHE A 55 8.74 -17.62 3.79
N SER A 56 8.91 -18.46 2.78
CA SER A 56 9.86 -18.27 1.69
C SER A 56 9.09 -18.47 0.39
N ILE A 57 9.40 -17.65 -0.60
CA ILE A 57 8.90 -17.87 -1.96
C ILE A 57 9.90 -18.66 -2.80
N GLY A 58 11.16 -18.77 -2.35
CA GLY A 58 12.23 -19.55 -2.97
C GLY A 58 13.55 -18.77 -2.93
N ALA A 59 14.58 -19.27 -3.63
CA ALA A 59 15.87 -18.59 -3.75
C ALA A 59 16.55 -18.22 -2.41
N GLY A 60 16.31 -19.02 -1.36
CA GLY A 60 16.94 -18.84 -0.04
C GLY A 60 16.41 -17.65 0.76
N ASP A 61 15.28 -17.05 0.34
CA ASP A 61 14.71 -15.89 0.99
C ASP A 61 14.01 -16.23 2.33
N ARG A 62 13.74 -15.20 3.12
CA ARG A 62 12.91 -15.29 4.33
C ARG A 62 12.06 -14.05 4.45
N GLN A 63 10.77 -14.18 4.14
CA GLN A 63 9.78 -13.15 4.38
C GLN A 63 9.12 -13.32 5.73
N ALA A 64 8.64 -12.20 6.26
CA ALA A 64 7.75 -12.15 7.38
C ALA A 64 6.54 -11.27 7.04
N LEU A 65 5.37 -11.69 7.54
CA LEU A 65 4.13 -10.94 7.46
C LEU A 65 3.50 -10.94 8.84
N GLN A 66 3.20 -9.74 9.33
CA GLN A 66 2.47 -9.55 10.58
C GLN A 66 1.05 -9.11 10.25
N PRO A 67 0.01 -9.91 10.58
CA PRO A 67 -1.37 -9.45 10.50
C PRO A 67 -1.58 -8.16 11.31
N PRO A 68 -2.50 -7.29 10.89
CA PRO A 68 -2.85 -6.11 11.68
C PRO A 68 -3.32 -6.53 13.07
N LEU A 69 -3.04 -5.73 14.10
CA LEU A 69 -3.42 -6.05 15.48
C LEU A 69 -4.94 -6.08 15.68
N SER A 70 -5.67 -5.28 14.90
CA SER A 70 -7.13 -5.15 14.94
C SER A 70 -7.66 -5.07 13.51
N PRO A 71 -8.90 -5.54 13.26
CA PRO A 71 -9.55 -5.38 11.95
C PRO A 71 -9.90 -3.91 11.62
N SER A 72 -10.04 -3.04 12.63
CA SER A 72 -10.44 -1.65 12.43
C SER A 72 -9.27 -0.69 12.39
N LEU A 73 -8.27 -0.89 13.24
CA LEU A 73 -7.16 0.05 13.40
C LEU A 73 -6.24 0.00 12.18
N PRO A 74 -6.03 1.12 11.45
CA PRO A 74 -5.18 1.14 10.28
C PRO A 74 -3.71 0.91 10.66
N VAL A 75 -3.04 0.05 9.88
CA VAL A 75 -1.59 -0.13 9.98
C VAL A 75 -0.90 0.85 9.03
N THR A 76 -0.29 1.88 9.62
CA THR A 76 0.23 3.02 8.87
C THR A 76 1.73 3.01 8.68
N HIS A 77 2.47 2.19 9.43
CA HIS A 77 3.93 2.25 9.48
C HIS A 77 4.42 3.70 9.62
N CYS A 78 5.11 4.23 8.60
CA CYS A 78 5.59 5.59 8.56
C CYS A 78 4.72 6.54 7.73
N SER A 79 3.64 6.08 7.07
CA SER A 79 2.84 6.89 6.13
C SER A 79 2.35 8.20 6.76
N VAL A 80 1.76 8.13 7.96
CA VAL A 80 1.26 9.33 8.68
C VAL A 80 2.42 10.26 9.05
N ASN A 81 3.50 9.72 9.61
CA ASN A 81 4.69 10.51 9.93
C ASN A 81 5.27 11.23 8.68
N LEU A 82 5.34 10.53 7.55
CA LEU A 82 5.81 11.08 6.29
C LEU A 82 4.90 12.19 5.76
N LEU A 83 3.58 12.05 5.89
CA LEU A 83 2.62 13.09 5.51
C LEU A 83 2.86 14.38 6.31
N PHE A 84 3.04 14.28 7.62
CA PHE A 84 3.32 15.42 8.49
C PHE A 84 4.69 16.06 8.17
N HIS A 85 5.72 15.26 7.88
CA HIS A 85 7.01 15.77 7.46
C HIS A 85 6.96 16.50 6.11
N GLN A 86 6.14 16.02 5.16
CA GLN A 86 6.07 16.56 3.81
C GLN A 86 5.20 17.83 3.72
N LEU A 87 4.07 17.85 4.42
CA LEU A 87 3.10 18.95 4.34
C LEU A 87 3.24 19.95 5.50
N GLY A 88 3.80 19.53 6.63
CA GLY A 88 3.78 20.28 7.89
C GLY A 88 2.41 20.24 8.57
N ILE A 89 2.42 20.38 9.90
CA ILE A 89 1.22 20.25 10.76
C ILE A 89 0.03 21.08 10.27
N ARG A 90 0.26 22.35 9.92
CA ARG A 90 -0.80 23.28 9.51
C ARG A 90 -1.55 22.76 8.28
N ASN A 91 -0.82 22.28 7.26
CA ASN A 91 -1.43 21.80 6.04
C ASN A 91 -2.11 20.44 6.23
N VAL A 92 -1.59 19.59 7.13
CA VAL A 92 -2.28 18.34 7.49
C VAL A 92 -3.62 18.63 8.18
N LEU A 93 -3.68 19.64 9.06
CA LEU A 93 -4.96 20.04 9.67
C LEU A 93 -5.94 20.60 8.63
N VAL A 94 -5.47 21.42 7.69
CA VAL A 94 -6.31 21.91 6.58
C VAL A 94 -6.83 20.75 5.73
N LEU A 95 -5.96 19.79 5.39
CA LEU A 95 -6.33 18.58 4.66
C LEU A 95 -7.37 17.75 5.42
N PHE A 96 -7.20 17.60 6.74
CA PHE A 96 -8.18 16.92 7.59
C PHE A 96 -9.54 17.63 7.58
N CYS A 97 -9.56 18.95 7.73
CA CYS A 97 -10.81 19.71 7.62
C CYS A 97 -11.45 19.52 6.25
N ALA A 98 -10.67 19.68 5.17
CA ALA A 98 -11.16 19.56 3.80
C ALA A 98 -11.77 18.18 3.52
N ILE A 99 -11.17 17.10 4.01
CA ILE A 99 -11.73 15.77 3.80
C ILE A 99 -12.97 15.50 4.66
N MET A 100 -13.01 16.02 5.88
CA MET A 100 -14.19 15.91 6.76
C MET A 100 -15.38 16.74 6.27
N THR A 101 -15.13 17.77 5.45
CA THR A 101 -16.16 18.57 4.78
C THR A 101 -16.32 18.19 3.30
N GLU A 102 -15.96 16.96 2.93
CA GLU A 102 -16.22 16.34 1.63
C GLU A 102 -15.65 17.11 0.41
N HIS A 103 -14.57 17.88 0.58
CA HIS A 103 -13.90 18.50 -0.57
C HIS A 103 -13.16 17.46 -1.42
N LYS A 104 -13.07 17.75 -2.72
CA LYS A 104 -12.15 17.05 -3.63
C LYS A 104 -10.71 17.27 -3.20
N ILE A 105 -9.98 16.18 -2.98
CA ILE A 105 -8.57 16.20 -2.60
C ILE A 105 -7.72 15.69 -3.76
N LEU A 106 -6.73 16.48 -4.17
CA LEU A 106 -5.72 16.07 -5.16
C LEU A 106 -4.33 16.20 -4.55
N PHE A 107 -3.62 15.07 -4.43
CA PHE A 107 -2.19 15.08 -4.14
C PHE A 107 -1.39 15.16 -5.44
N HIS A 108 -0.34 15.99 -5.43
CA HIS A 108 0.59 16.11 -6.55
C HIS A 108 2.04 15.95 -6.07
N SER A 109 2.78 15.05 -6.71
CA SER A 109 4.19 14.80 -6.42
C SER A 109 4.85 14.09 -7.60
N LYS A 110 6.12 14.40 -7.86
CA LYS A 110 6.96 13.68 -8.83
C LYS A 110 7.31 12.24 -8.41
N SER A 111 7.11 11.90 -7.14
CA SER A 111 7.35 10.56 -6.59
C SER A 111 6.03 9.84 -6.36
N TYR A 112 5.84 8.71 -7.04
CA TYR A 112 4.69 7.82 -6.83
C TYR A 112 4.65 7.26 -5.41
N ASN A 113 5.81 6.96 -4.82
CA ASN A 113 5.86 6.47 -3.44
C ASN A 113 5.25 7.50 -2.47
N ARG A 114 5.61 8.78 -2.60
CA ARG A 114 5.00 9.83 -1.75
C ARG A 114 3.51 9.98 -1.98
N LEU A 115 3.02 9.83 -3.21
CA LEU A 115 1.58 9.86 -3.50
C LEU A 115 0.86 8.69 -2.82
N THR A 116 1.38 7.47 -2.98
CA THR A 116 0.82 6.27 -2.33
C THR A 116 0.81 6.41 -0.80
N GLU A 117 1.93 6.83 -0.21
CA GLU A 117 2.03 7.04 1.24
C GLU A 117 1.10 8.16 1.74
N ALA A 118 0.95 9.26 0.98
CA ALA A 118 0.02 10.33 1.33
C ALA A 118 -1.44 9.85 1.29
N CYS A 119 -1.83 9.05 0.31
CA CYS A 119 -3.16 8.45 0.23
C CYS A 119 -3.43 7.46 1.39
N ARG A 120 -2.44 6.64 1.77
CA ARG A 120 -2.53 5.76 2.96
C ARG A 120 -2.65 6.56 4.26
N ALA A 121 -1.87 7.63 4.38
CA ALA A 121 -1.91 8.50 5.55
C ALA A 121 -3.27 9.19 5.67
N LEU A 122 -3.82 9.66 4.54
CA LEU A 122 -5.13 10.29 4.49
C LEU A 122 -6.24 9.37 5.02
N THR A 123 -6.32 8.13 4.52
CA THR A 123 -7.32 7.15 4.98
C THR A 123 -7.13 6.80 6.45
N ALA A 124 -5.88 6.77 6.94
CA ALA A 124 -5.59 6.50 8.33
C ALA A 124 -5.92 7.66 9.28
N VAL A 125 -5.68 8.91 8.88
CA VAL A 125 -6.03 10.09 9.67
C VAL A 125 -7.54 10.24 9.80
N MET A 126 -8.31 9.76 8.82
CA MET A 126 -9.76 9.67 8.89
C MET A 126 -10.29 8.55 9.80
N TYR A 127 -9.43 7.80 10.50
CA TYR A 127 -9.85 6.62 11.24
C TYR A 127 -11.08 6.85 12.13
N SER A 128 -11.95 5.84 12.14
CA SER A 128 -13.35 5.78 12.56
C SER A 128 -14.36 6.27 11.51
N PHE A 129 -13.95 7.12 10.57
CA PHE A 129 -14.74 7.47 9.38
C PHE A 129 -14.30 6.66 8.15
N ARG A 130 -15.16 6.60 7.14
CA ARG A 130 -14.86 5.96 5.86
C ARG A 130 -14.91 7.01 4.75
N TYR A 131 -13.89 7.01 3.89
CA TYR A 131 -13.94 7.78 2.66
C TYR A 131 -14.94 7.12 1.70
N THR A 132 -15.95 7.88 1.28
CA THR A 132 -17.09 7.36 0.49
C THR A 132 -17.07 7.77 -0.98
N HIS A 133 -16.22 8.72 -1.36
CA HIS A 133 -16.11 9.20 -2.73
C HIS A 133 -15.08 8.39 -3.56
N VAL A 134 -14.95 8.75 -4.83
CA VAL A 134 -13.98 8.16 -5.76
C VAL A 134 -12.56 8.30 -5.20
N PHE A 135 -11.91 7.16 -4.96
CA PHE A 135 -10.55 7.10 -4.43
C PHE A 135 -9.59 6.48 -5.45
N ILE A 136 -8.75 7.33 -6.06
CA ILE A 136 -7.76 6.92 -7.07
C ILE A 136 -6.38 7.35 -6.57
N PRO A 137 -5.61 6.48 -5.89
CA PRO A 137 -4.32 6.84 -5.30
C PRO A 137 -3.27 7.35 -6.29
N LEU A 138 -3.29 6.81 -7.51
CA LEU A 138 -2.42 7.21 -8.62
C LEU A 138 -3.29 7.36 -9.86
N LEU A 139 -3.59 8.60 -10.24
CA LEU A 139 -4.43 8.89 -11.40
C LEU A 139 -3.64 8.74 -12.71
N PRO A 140 -4.01 7.82 -13.60
CA PRO A 140 -3.42 7.72 -14.93
C PRO A 140 -3.77 8.96 -15.78
N ALA A 141 -2.83 9.40 -16.62
CA ALA A 141 -3.04 10.57 -17.49
C ALA A 141 -4.31 10.52 -18.36
N PRO A 142 -4.70 9.37 -18.96
CA PRO A 142 -5.94 9.29 -19.72
C PRO A 142 -7.23 9.52 -18.91
N LEU A 143 -7.17 9.41 -17.58
CA LEU A 143 -8.31 9.60 -16.69
C LEU A 143 -8.35 10.98 -16.03
N VAL A 144 -7.56 11.95 -16.52
CA VAL A 144 -7.47 13.29 -15.92
C VAL A 144 -8.82 14.02 -15.88
N GLU A 145 -9.71 13.73 -16.83
CA GLU A 145 -11.06 14.29 -16.90
C GLU A 145 -11.93 13.97 -15.67
N VAL A 146 -11.62 12.87 -14.95
CA VAL A 146 -12.31 12.50 -13.70
C VAL A 146 -12.16 13.59 -12.64
N LEU A 147 -11.14 14.45 -12.71
CA LEU A 147 -11.00 15.58 -11.78
C LEU A 147 -12.15 16.60 -11.91
N SER A 148 -12.72 16.70 -13.11
CA SER A 148 -13.80 17.65 -13.43
C SER A 148 -15.20 17.10 -13.11
N THR A 149 -15.36 15.81 -12.81
CA THR A 149 -16.69 15.23 -12.53
C THR A 149 -17.25 15.75 -11.20
N PRO A 150 -18.52 16.18 -11.11
CA PRO A 150 -19.14 16.51 -9.82
C PRO A 150 -19.03 15.34 -8.83
N THR A 151 -18.86 15.65 -7.54
CA THR A 151 -18.90 14.68 -6.43
C THR A 151 -20.32 14.39 -6.01
#